data_AF-A0A2S2N890-F1
#
_entry.id   AF-A0A2S2N890-F1
#
_cell.length_a   1.000
_cell.length_b   1.000
_cell.length_c   1.000
_cell.angle_alpha   90.00
_cell.angle_beta   90.00
_cell.angle_gamma   90.00
#
_symmetry.space_group_name_H-M   'P 1'
#
loop_
_entity.id
_entity.type
_entity.pdbx_description
1 polymer ?
#
loop_
_entity_poly.entity_id
_entity_poly.type
_entity_poly.pdbx_seq_one_letter_code
_entity_poly.pdbx_strand_id
1 'polypeptide(L)'
;MYEYNEKLIFIIVLTGLAVLDISKTLMYDYHYNVMKKHYGDKLQLMYTDTDSLVYNIQIYDFYEDLINNANLLDRMDTSNLPQDHPCYIAERKKIPGLFSDETNGLIMTEFCALRAKSYAYKIEGRRKEEIKAKGIRGYVLKKHMTFDDHKRCLFDDMNLVANRRSNMSIRAFNHQLTTIRTNKITFNNYDDKRYTLNNKVHTLAHGHYRIE
;
A
#
# COMPACT_ATOMS: atom_id res chain seq x y z
N MET A 1 23.29 -25.70 26.78
CA MET A 1 23.30 -24.46 25.97
C MET A 1 22.45 -24.57 24.70
N TYR A 2 22.48 -25.67 23.96
CA TYR A 2 21.63 -25.85 22.76
C TYR A 2 20.12 -25.84 23.04
N GLU A 3 19.66 -26.55 24.06
CA GLU A 3 18.23 -26.62 24.42
C GLU A 3 17.63 -25.26 24.85
N TYR A 4 18.44 -24.41 25.48
CA TYR A 4 18.02 -23.06 25.87
C TYR A 4 17.92 -22.13 24.65
N ASN A 5 18.86 -22.25 23.70
CA ASN A 5 18.80 -21.54 22.43
C ASN A 5 17.61 -21.99 21.58
N GLU A 6 17.31 -23.29 21.53
CA GLU A 6 16.13 -23.79 20.80
C GLU A 6 14.81 -23.32 21.43
N LYS A 7 14.67 -23.40 22.76
CA LYS A 7 13.49 -22.86 23.46
C LYS A 7 13.33 -21.35 23.23
N LEU A 8 14.42 -20.60 23.26
CA LEU A 8 14.40 -19.15 23.01
C LEU A 8 14.02 -18.81 21.56
N ILE A 9 14.58 -19.52 20.57
CA ILE A 9 14.22 -19.38 19.16
C ILE A 9 12.74 -19.69 18.96
N PHE A 10 12.23 -20.75 19.58
CA PHE A 10 10.83 -21.15 19.47
C PHE A 10 9.87 -20.10 20.05
N ILE A 11 10.16 -19.53 21.23
CA ILE A 11 9.35 -18.48 21.84
C ILE A 11 9.30 -17.21 20.96
N ILE A 12 10.44 -16.83 20.37
CA ILE A 12 10.52 -15.66 19.47
C ILE A 12 9.67 -15.89 18.22
N VAL A 13 9.73 -17.09 17.63
CA VAL A 13 8.94 -17.45 16.45
C VAL A 13 7.44 -17.41 16.75
N LEU A 14 7.00 -18.00 17.87
CA LEU A 14 5.59 -17.99 18.27
C LEU A 14 5.07 -16.58 18.54
N THR A 15 5.86 -15.74 19.20
CA THR A 15 5.49 -14.35 19.45
C THR A 15 5.34 -13.58 18.14
N GLY A 16 6.26 -13.76 17.19
CA GLY A 16 6.18 -13.15 15.86
C GLY A 16 4.94 -13.59 15.08
N LEU A 17 4.58 -14.89 15.15
CA LEU A 17 3.37 -15.42 14.53
C LEU A 17 2.12 -14.79 15.15
N ALA A 18 2.03 -14.78 16.48
CA ALA A 18 0.88 -14.21 17.19
C ALA A 18 0.66 -12.73 16.85
N VAL A 19 1.73 -11.93 16.84
CA VAL A 19 1.64 -10.49 16.48
C VAL A 19 1.18 -10.32 15.03
N LEU A 20 1.69 -11.13 14.10
CA LEU A 20 1.28 -11.09 12.69
C LEU A 20 -0.20 -11.45 12.52
N ASP A 21 -0.69 -12.47 13.22
CA ASP A 21 -2.07 -12.92 13.12
C ASP A 21 -3.04 -11.92 13.76
N ILE A 22 -2.66 -11.29 14.88
CA ILE A 22 -3.40 -10.18 15.48
C ILE A 22 -3.48 -9.00 14.49
N SER A 23 -2.36 -8.64 13.86
CA SER A 23 -2.31 -7.54 12.88
C SER A 23 -3.22 -7.82 11.68
N LYS A 24 -3.18 -9.02 11.09
CA LYS A 24 -4.08 -9.40 10.00
C LYS A 24 -5.55 -9.37 10.43
N THR A 25 -5.85 -9.89 11.63
CA THR A 25 -7.21 -9.91 12.15
C THR A 25 -7.78 -8.50 12.27
N LEU A 26 -6.99 -7.55 12.77
CA LEU A 26 -7.38 -6.15 12.82
C LEU A 26 -7.65 -5.55 11.44
N MET A 27 -6.77 -5.80 10.46
CA MET A 27 -6.94 -5.34 9.08
C MET A 27 -8.20 -5.91 8.43
N TYR A 28 -8.47 -7.20 8.63
CA TYR A 28 -9.66 -7.86 8.09
C TYR A 28 -10.94 -7.43 8.80
N ASP A 29 -10.90 -7.25 10.12
CA ASP A 29 -12.04 -6.74 10.90
C ASP A 29 -12.45 -5.36 10.38
N TYR A 30 -11.49 -4.45 10.21
CA TYR A 30 -11.76 -3.13 9.66
C TYR A 30 -12.29 -3.18 8.22
N HIS A 31 -11.70 -4.01 7.37
CA HIS A 31 -12.16 -4.14 5.98
C HIS A 31 -13.58 -4.71 5.89
N TYR A 32 -13.83 -5.87 6.49
CA TYR A 32 -15.08 -6.61 6.29
C TYR A 32 -16.21 -6.13 7.22
N ASN A 33 -15.93 -5.91 8.50
CA ASN A 33 -16.97 -5.62 9.49
C ASN A 33 -17.30 -4.13 9.61
N VAL A 34 -16.41 -3.24 9.17
CA VAL A 34 -16.58 -1.79 9.24
C VAL A 34 -16.81 -1.20 7.85
N MET A 35 -15.78 -1.21 6.99
CA MET A 35 -15.85 -0.54 5.68
C MET A 35 -16.81 -1.24 4.71
N LYS A 36 -16.64 -2.55 4.48
CA LYS A 36 -17.46 -3.30 3.52
C LYS A 36 -18.91 -3.42 3.98
N LYS A 37 -19.16 -3.55 5.29
CA LYS A 37 -20.50 -3.57 5.87
C LYS A 37 -21.24 -2.24 5.68
N HIS A 38 -20.55 -1.11 5.78
CA HIS A 38 -21.17 0.20 5.64
C HIS A 38 -21.42 0.58 4.17
N TYR A 39 -20.40 0.44 3.32
CA TYR A 39 -20.47 0.92 1.92
C TYR A 39 -20.96 -0.14 0.93
N GLY A 40 -20.92 -1.43 1.27
CA GLY A 40 -21.37 -2.53 0.42
C GLY A 40 -20.69 -2.51 -0.94
N ASP A 41 -21.48 -2.42 -2.01
CA ASP A 41 -21.01 -2.45 -3.40
C ASP A 41 -20.37 -1.12 -3.85
N LYS A 42 -20.58 -0.03 -3.11
CA LYS A 42 -19.93 1.27 -3.38
C LYS A 42 -18.45 1.28 -3.02
N LEU A 43 -17.96 0.26 -2.32
CA LEU A 43 -16.58 0.11 -1.90
C LEU A 43 -15.84 -0.93 -2.73
N GLN A 44 -14.72 -0.49 -3.30
CA GLN A 44 -13.74 -1.36 -3.93
C GLN A 44 -12.38 -1.21 -3.25
N LEU A 45 -11.83 -2.33 -2.75
CA LEU A 45 -10.46 -2.38 -2.27
C LEU A 45 -9.51 -2.44 -3.47
N MET A 46 -8.73 -1.38 -3.67
CA MET A 46 -7.84 -1.23 -4.82
C MET A 46 -6.46 -1.83 -4.55
N TYR A 47 -5.94 -1.69 -3.32
CA TYR A 47 -4.61 -2.14 -2.96
C TYR A 47 -4.46 -2.34 -1.45
N THR A 48 -3.55 -3.23 -1.05
CA THR A 48 -3.15 -3.41 0.35
C THR A 48 -1.67 -3.79 0.46
N ASP A 49 -0.98 -3.23 1.46
CA ASP A 49 0.36 -3.67 1.86
C ASP A 49 0.52 -3.58 3.38
N THR A 50 0.65 -4.74 4.03
CA THR A 50 0.93 -4.92 5.47
C THR A 50 -0.09 -4.24 6.40
N ASP A 51 -0.03 -2.92 6.51
CA ASP A 51 -0.78 -2.04 7.40
C ASP A 51 -1.57 -0.95 6.65
N SER A 52 -1.56 -0.95 5.32
CA SER A 52 -2.25 0.03 4.48
C SER A 52 -3.37 -0.58 3.64
N LEU A 53 -4.43 0.22 3.42
CA LEU A 53 -5.58 -0.09 2.58
C LEU A 53 -5.84 1.12 1.68
N VAL A 54 -5.96 0.89 0.37
CA VAL A 54 -6.37 1.91 -0.60
C VAL A 54 -7.75 1.56 -1.09
N TYR A 55 -8.71 2.45 -0.84
CA TYR A 55 -10.10 2.27 -1.22
C TYR A 55 -10.49 3.21 -2.36
N ASN A 56 -11.30 2.69 -3.26
CA ASN A 56 -12.14 3.49 -4.14
C ASN A 56 -13.56 3.43 -3.57
N ILE A 57 -14.08 4.57 -3.13
CA ILE A 57 -15.40 4.68 -2.50
C ILE A 57 -16.26 5.61 -3.35
N GLN A 58 -17.42 5.12 -3.80
CA GLN A 58 -18.36 5.89 -4.63
C GLN A 58 -19.26 6.79 -3.75
N ILE A 59 -18.68 7.85 -3.19
CA ILE A 59 -19.36 8.84 -2.33
C ILE A 59 -18.89 10.26 -2.65
N TYR A 60 -19.55 11.25 -2.07
CA TYR A 60 -19.20 12.66 -2.21
C TYR A 60 -18.12 13.08 -1.20
N ASP A 61 -18.32 12.82 0.09
CA ASP A 61 -17.38 13.17 1.16
C ASP A 61 -17.26 12.05 2.20
N PHE A 62 -16.05 11.52 2.35
CA PHE A 62 -15.73 10.47 3.33
C PHE A 62 -15.78 10.97 4.78
N TYR A 63 -15.42 12.23 5.03
CA TYR A 63 -15.38 12.79 6.38
C TYR A 63 -16.77 13.10 6.91
N GLU A 64 -17.72 13.42 6.04
CA GLU A 64 -19.13 13.52 6.42
C GLU A 64 -19.67 12.18 6.93
N ASP A 65 -19.34 11.08 6.25
CA ASP A 65 -19.70 9.72 6.69
C ASP A 65 -19.02 9.34 8.01
N LEU A 66 -17.78 9.78 8.25
CA LEU A 66 -17.08 9.60 9.53
C LEU A 66 -17.82 10.29 10.68
N ILE A 67 -18.30 11.53 10.50
CA ILE A 67 -19.03 12.27 11.53
C ILE A 67 -20.36 11.59 11.83
N ASN A 68 -21.06 11.13 10.80
CA ASN A 68 -22.38 10.55 10.92
C ASN A 68 -22.36 9.09 11.42
N ASN A 69 -21.21 8.43 11.39
CA ASN A 69 -21.07 7.03 11.80
C ASN A 69 -19.91 6.81 12.78
N ALA A 70 -20.25 6.76 14.07
CA ALA A 70 -19.31 6.51 15.16
C ALA A 70 -18.46 5.23 14.95
N ASN A 71 -19.02 4.18 14.34
CA ASN A 71 -18.27 2.94 14.08
C ASN A 71 -17.11 3.16 13.10
N LEU A 72 -17.28 4.04 12.11
CA LEU A 72 -16.18 4.42 11.21
C LEU A 72 -15.16 5.26 11.97
N LEU A 73 -15.62 6.29 12.68
CA LEU A 73 -14.76 7.24 13.38
C LEU A 73 -13.92 6.58 14.47
N ASP A 74 -14.49 5.67 15.26
CA ASP A 74 -13.83 4.98 16.38
C ASP A 74 -12.65 4.10 15.95
N ARG A 75 -12.55 3.78 14.67
CA ARG A 75 -11.42 3.03 14.10
C ARG A 75 -10.36 3.92 13.46
N MET A 76 -10.54 5.24 13.47
CA MET A 76 -9.64 6.21 12.84
C MET A 76 -8.86 7.05 13.85
N ASP A 77 -7.58 7.28 13.54
CA ASP A 77 -6.75 8.33 14.12
C ASP A 77 -6.80 9.55 13.17
N THR A 78 -7.60 10.54 13.55
CA THR A 78 -7.81 11.79 12.79
C THR A 78 -6.96 12.95 13.31
N SER A 79 -5.98 12.68 14.18
CA SER A 79 -5.12 13.71 14.79
C SER A 79 -4.17 14.39 13.80
N ASN A 80 -4.05 13.86 12.58
CA ASN A 80 -3.23 14.42 11.50
C ASN A 80 -3.99 15.40 10.59
N LEU A 81 -5.30 15.54 10.78
CA LEU A 81 -6.11 16.53 10.06
C LEU A 81 -5.84 17.96 10.59
N PRO A 82 -6.15 19.00 9.80
CA PRO A 82 -6.13 20.38 10.29
C PRO A 82 -7.02 20.57 11.52
N GLN A 83 -6.63 21.45 12.45
CA GLN A 83 -7.41 21.70 13.68
C GLN A 83 -8.82 22.22 13.42
N ASP A 84 -9.02 22.92 12.31
CA ASP A 84 -10.33 23.45 11.89
C ASP A 84 -11.24 22.37 11.27
N HIS A 85 -10.74 21.15 11.08
CA HIS A 85 -11.49 20.07 10.43
C HIS A 85 -12.49 19.42 11.41
N PRO A 86 -13.75 19.17 11.01
CA PRO A 86 -14.80 18.68 11.93
C PRO A 86 -14.51 17.29 12.52
N CYS A 87 -13.73 16.46 11.84
CA CYS A 87 -13.29 15.14 12.34
C CYS A 87 -12.04 15.18 13.23
N TYR A 88 -11.41 16.34 13.48
CA TYR A 88 -10.12 16.39 14.18
C TYR A 88 -10.25 15.97 15.66
N ILE A 89 -9.47 14.96 16.07
CA ILE A 89 -9.43 14.45 17.45
C ILE A 89 -7.96 14.25 17.85
N ALA A 90 -7.45 15.06 18.77
CA ALA A 90 -6.03 15.06 19.15
C ALA A 90 -5.64 13.87 20.04
N GLU A 91 -6.59 13.38 20.84
CA GLU A 91 -6.40 12.34 21.86
C GLU A 91 -6.06 10.97 21.25
N ARG A 92 -6.42 10.75 19.98
CA ARG A 92 -6.25 9.47 19.28
C ARG A 92 -4.88 9.29 18.63
N LYS A 93 -4.01 10.29 18.74
CA LYS A 93 -2.71 10.34 18.09
C LYS A 93 -1.85 9.13 18.44
N LYS A 94 -1.52 8.33 17.41
CA LYS A 94 -0.62 7.16 17.49
C LYS A 94 -1.11 6.08 18.46
N ILE A 95 -2.42 5.98 18.70
CA ILE A 95 -2.97 4.83 19.42
C ILE A 95 -2.83 3.59 18.53
N PRO A 96 -2.19 2.50 19.01
CA PRO A 96 -2.06 1.27 18.24
C PRO A 96 -3.42 0.71 17.82
N GLY A 97 -3.53 0.36 16.54
CA GLY A 97 -4.72 -0.28 15.98
C GLY A 97 -5.76 0.66 15.38
N LEU A 98 -5.54 1.98 15.46
CA LEU A 98 -6.31 2.96 14.71
C LEU A 98 -5.69 3.21 13.33
N PHE A 99 -6.53 3.48 12.35
CA PHE A 99 -6.12 3.82 10.98
C PHE A 99 -5.97 5.32 10.83
N SER A 100 -4.80 5.76 10.36
CA SER A 100 -4.60 7.17 10.01
C SER A 100 -4.76 7.37 8.51
N ASP A 101 -5.25 8.53 8.12
CA ASP A 101 -5.33 8.91 6.72
C ASP A 101 -3.96 9.45 6.23
N GLU A 102 -3.27 8.73 5.36
CA GLU A 102 -1.94 9.13 4.86
C GLU A 102 -1.96 10.40 3.98
N THR A 103 -3.11 10.81 3.45
CA THR A 103 -3.19 11.97 2.54
C THR A 103 -3.45 13.30 3.27
N ASN A 104 -3.71 13.26 4.58
CA ASN A 104 -4.03 14.40 5.44
C ASN A 104 -5.26 15.20 4.96
N GLY A 105 -6.37 14.53 4.69
CA GLY A 105 -7.61 15.19 4.25
C GLY A 105 -7.75 15.32 2.74
N LEU A 106 -6.70 15.02 1.97
CA LEU A 106 -6.67 15.31 0.54
C LEU A 106 -7.10 14.10 -0.29
N ILE A 107 -7.89 14.35 -1.33
CA ILE A 107 -8.44 13.28 -2.18
C ILE A 107 -7.36 12.75 -3.12
N MET A 108 -7.28 11.42 -3.22
CA MET A 108 -6.48 10.74 -4.22
C MET A 108 -7.26 10.70 -5.54
N THR A 109 -6.85 11.50 -6.52
CA THR A 109 -7.58 11.64 -7.79
C THR A 109 -7.30 10.51 -8.77
N GLU A 110 -6.08 9.97 -8.73
CA GLU A 110 -5.67 8.89 -9.60
C GLU A 110 -4.79 7.88 -8.84
N PHE A 111 -5.03 6.59 -9.07
CA PHE A 111 -4.25 5.50 -8.48
C PHE A 111 -3.97 4.43 -9.53
N CYS A 112 -2.73 3.93 -9.58
CA CYS A 112 -2.31 2.87 -10.48
C CYS A 112 -1.34 1.93 -9.76
N ALA A 113 -1.75 0.67 -9.54
CA ALA A 113 -0.89 -0.37 -9.00
C ALA A 113 -0.52 -1.37 -10.09
N LEU A 114 0.77 -1.65 -10.26
CA LEU A 114 1.26 -2.62 -11.24
C LEU A 114 1.41 -4.02 -10.64
N ARG A 115 1.89 -4.09 -9.40
CA ARG A 115 2.07 -5.32 -8.62
C ARG A 115 2.30 -4.99 -7.15
N ALA A 116 2.37 -6.02 -6.30
CA ALA A 116 2.78 -5.85 -4.91
C ALA A 116 4.04 -4.97 -4.74
N LYS A 117 3.90 -3.90 -3.96
CA LYS A 117 4.92 -2.89 -3.62
C LYS A 117 5.44 -2.09 -4.82
N SER A 118 4.63 -1.97 -5.88
CA SER A 118 4.90 -1.16 -7.07
C SER A 118 3.63 -0.44 -7.54
N TYR A 119 3.46 0.82 -7.15
CA TYR A 119 2.26 1.62 -7.42
C TYR A 119 2.59 3.11 -7.46
N ALA A 120 1.70 3.88 -8.07
CA ALA A 120 1.78 5.32 -8.17
C ALA A 120 0.40 5.95 -7.99
N TYR A 121 0.37 7.19 -7.49
CA TYR A 121 -0.87 7.93 -7.28
C TYR A 121 -0.67 9.44 -7.28
N LYS A 122 -1.76 10.17 -7.51
CA LYS A 122 -1.82 11.63 -7.45
C LYS A 122 -2.82 12.06 -6.38
N ILE A 123 -2.47 13.13 -5.68
CA ILE A 123 -3.31 13.74 -4.66
C ILE A 123 -3.69 15.13 -5.14
N GLU A 124 -4.96 15.50 -4.96
CA GLU A 124 -5.45 16.84 -5.25
C GLU A 124 -4.67 17.92 -4.47
N GLY A 125 -4.38 19.04 -5.11
CA GLY A 125 -3.59 20.12 -4.53
C GLY A 125 -2.08 19.85 -4.42
N ARG A 126 -1.62 18.61 -4.64
CA ARG A 126 -0.18 18.30 -4.70
C ARG A 126 0.30 18.30 -6.15
N ARG A 127 1.31 19.12 -6.45
CA ARG A 127 1.95 19.17 -7.78
C ARG A 127 2.71 17.89 -8.13
N LYS A 128 3.14 17.14 -7.13
CA LYS A 128 4.03 16.00 -7.30
C LYS A 128 3.26 14.71 -7.13
N GLU A 129 3.45 13.81 -8.08
CA GLU A 129 2.98 12.43 -7.99
C GLU A 129 3.84 11.59 -7.04
N GLU A 130 3.18 10.66 -6.36
CA GLU A 130 3.82 9.72 -5.44
C GLU A 130 4.01 8.39 -6.14
N ILE A 131 5.26 7.92 -6.18
CA ILE A 131 5.64 6.66 -6.84
C ILE A 131 6.38 5.80 -5.83
N LYS A 132 5.91 4.57 -5.67
CA LYS A 132 6.52 3.54 -4.82
C LYS A 132 6.89 2.35 -5.68
N ALA A 133 8.18 2.00 -5.69
CA ALA A 133 8.66 0.80 -6.36
C ALA A 133 9.74 0.13 -5.52
N LYS A 134 9.42 -1.02 -4.91
CA LYS A 134 10.35 -1.73 -4.03
C LYS A 134 11.62 -2.13 -4.78
N GLY A 135 12.76 -1.77 -4.20
CA GLY A 135 14.08 -2.10 -4.74
C GLY A 135 14.64 -1.08 -5.73
N ILE A 136 13.86 -0.06 -6.11
CA ILE A 136 14.31 1.08 -6.92
C ILE A 136 14.77 2.21 -6.01
N ARG A 137 15.85 2.90 -6.40
CA ARG A 137 16.40 4.01 -5.63
C ARG A 137 15.54 5.26 -5.78
N GLY A 138 15.39 6.03 -4.71
CA GLY A 138 14.53 7.22 -4.70
C GLY A 138 14.88 8.26 -5.76
N TYR A 139 16.15 8.43 -6.13
CA TYR A 139 16.53 9.35 -7.20
C TYR A 139 16.04 8.88 -8.59
N VAL A 140 15.96 7.57 -8.81
CA VAL A 140 15.44 7.00 -10.07
C VAL A 140 13.94 7.19 -10.14
N LEU A 141 13.23 6.96 -9.03
CA LEU A 141 11.80 7.24 -8.94
C LEU A 141 11.50 8.70 -9.28
N LYS A 142 12.27 9.66 -8.72
CA LYS A 142 12.03 11.09 -8.91
C LYS A 142 12.39 11.62 -10.31
N LYS A 143 13.37 11.01 -11.01
CA LYS A 143 13.91 11.55 -12.27
C LYS A 143 13.49 10.78 -13.52
N HIS A 144 13.10 9.52 -13.37
CA HIS A 144 12.98 8.59 -14.50
C HIS A 144 11.70 7.76 -14.50
N MET A 145 10.82 7.97 -13.54
CA MET A 145 9.53 7.29 -13.48
C MET A 145 8.44 8.34 -13.35
N THR A 146 7.38 8.18 -14.13
CA THR A 146 6.19 9.03 -14.04
C THR A 146 4.94 8.21 -13.79
N PHE A 147 3.86 8.85 -13.34
CA PHE A 147 2.56 8.20 -13.24
C PHE A 147 2.02 7.76 -14.61
N ASP A 148 2.27 8.55 -15.65
CA ASP A 148 1.89 8.21 -17.02
C ASP A 148 2.62 6.96 -17.53
N ASP A 149 3.91 6.79 -17.21
CA ASP A 149 4.64 5.55 -17.51
C ASP A 149 4.01 4.33 -16.80
N HIS A 150 3.44 4.49 -15.60
CA HIS A 150 2.72 3.39 -14.93
C HIS A 150 1.45 3.02 -15.68
N LYS A 151 0.67 4.02 -16.13
CA LYS A 151 -0.52 3.77 -16.95
C LYS A 151 -0.18 3.08 -18.27
N ARG A 152 0.85 3.56 -18.97
CA ARG A 152 1.35 2.92 -20.20
C ARG A 152 1.81 1.49 -19.93
N CYS A 153 2.55 1.25 -18.86
CA CYS A 153 2.94 -0.11 -18.44
C CYS A 153 1.73 -1.02 -18.12
N LEU A 154 0.60 -0.46 -17.65
CA LEU A 154 -0.58 -1.24 -17.33
C LEU A 154 -1.38 -1.61 -18.59
N PHE A 155 -1.62 -0.64 -19.49
CA PHE A 155 -2.51 -0.80 -20.63
C PHE A 155 -1.80 -1.14 -21.94
N ASP A 156 -0.62 -0.57 -22.19
CA ASP A 156 0.13 -0.74 -23.43
C ASP A 156 1.07 -1.94 -23.36
N ASP A 157 1.74 -2.21 -24.48
CA ASP A 157 2.72 -3.28 -24.58
C ASP A 157 4.03 -2.88 -23.88
N MET A 158 4.53 -3.77 -23.01
CA MET A 158 5.69 -3.53 -22.14
C MET A 158 6.98 -3.21 -22.90
N ASN A 159 7.02 -3.53 -24.19
CA ASN A 159 8.13 -3.24 -25.09
C ASN A 159 8.28 -1.74 -25.42
N LEU A 160 7.26 -0.92 -25.16
CA LEU A 160 7.25 0.52 -25.46
C LEU A 160 7.81 1.39 -24.33
N VAL A 161 7.94 0.85 -23.12
CA VAL A 161 8.48 1.57 -21.97
C VAL A 161 9.90 1.11 -21.70
N ALA A 162 10.83 2.05 -21.55
CA ALA A 162 12.18 1.73 -21.08
C ALA A 162 12.09 1.18 -19.64
N ASN A 163 11.94 -0.14 -19.55
CA ASN A 163 11.62 -0.83 -18.31
C ASN A 163 12.84 -1.10 -17.43
N ARG A 164 14.05 -0.73 -17.86
CA ARG A 164 15.29 -0.92 -17.11
C ARG A 164 16.03 0.39 -16.89
N ARG A 165 16.42 0.66 -15.64
CA ARG A 165 17.22 1.83 -15.26
C ARG A 165 18.40 1.44 -14.39
N SER A 166 19.47 2.22 -14.55
CA SER A 166 20.69 2.08 -13.77
C SER A 166 20.49 2.60 -12.34
N ASN A 167 20.54 1.69 -11.37
CA ASN A 167 20.55 2.00 -9.96
C ASN A 167 21.98 1.95 -9.42
N MET A 168 22.45 3.10 -8.94
CA MET A 168 23.72 3.20 -8.22
C MET A 168 23.47 3.01 -6.73
N SER A 169 24.32 2.22 -6.07
CA SER A 169 24.30 2.11 -4.61
C SER A 169 25.68 1.83 -4.04
N ILE A 170 25.93 2.37 -2.86
CA ILE A 170 27.10 2.03 -2.06
C ILE A 170 26.71 0.85 -1.15
N ARG A 171 27.55 -0.18 -1.08
CA ARG A 171 27.40 -1.33 -0.16
C ARG A 171 28.75 -1.66 0.46
N ALA A 172 28.72 -2.22 1.66
CA ALA A 172 29.92 -2.77 2.30
C ALA A 172 29.99 -4.28 2.09
N PHE A 173 31.13 -4.78 1.63
CA PHE A 173 31.47 -6.20 1.64
C PHE A 173 32.77 -6.36 2.42
N ASN A 174 32.78 -7.22 3.45
CA ASN A 174 33.94 -7.41 4.33
C ASN A 174 34.53 -6.08 4.83
N HIS A 175 33.65 -5.17 5.26
CA HIS A 175 33.99 -3.80 5.71
C HIS A 175 34.63 -2.89 4.64
N GLN A 176 34.64 -3.28 3.37
CA GLN A 176 35.07 -2.43 2.26
C GLN A 176 33.88 -1.86 1.50
N LEU A 177 33.86 -0.53 1.37
CA LEU A 177 32.82 0.17 0.62
C LEU A 177 33.04 0.00 -0.87
N THR A 178 32.00 -0.44 -1.57
CA THR A 178 31.99 -0.60 -3.02
C THR A 178 30.78 0.09 -3.61
N THR A 179 30.99 0.79 -4.72
CA THR A 179 29.89 1.33 -5.52
C THR A 179 29.44 0.27 -6.53
N ILE A 180 28.19 -0.17 -6.39
CA ILE A 180 27.57 -1.14 -7.29
C ILE A 180 26.61 -0.41 -8.22
N ARG A 181 26.80 -0.63 -9.52
CA ARG A 181 25.83 -0.31 -10.56
C ARG A 181 25.00 -1.54 -10.87
N THR A 182 23.69 -1.46 -10.68
CA THR A 182 22.77 -2.55 -11.04
C THR A 182 21.72 -2.02 -12.01
N ASN A 183 21.57 -2.66 -13.16
CA ASN A 183 20.47 -2.36 -14.06
C ASN A 183 19.21 -3.10 -13.58
N LYS A 184 18.20 -2.36 -13.13
CA LYS A 184 16.99 -2.94 -12.52
C LYS A 184 15.77 -2.67 -13.37
N ILE A 185 14.84 -3.63 -13.37
CA ILE A 185 13.52 -3.45 -13.97
C ILE A 185 12.72 -2.46 -13.11
N THR A 186 12.33 -1.32 -13.69
CA THR A 186 11.57 -0.25 -13.02
C THR A 186 10.06 -0.41 -13.16
N PHE A 187 9.59 -0.84 -14.32
CA PHE A 187 8.18 -1.07 -14.62
C PHE A 187 7.97 -2.55 -14.88
N ASN A 188 6.99 -3.15 -14.21
CA ASN A 188 6.59 -4.53 -14.41
C ASN A 188 5.17 -4.72 -13.90
N ASN A 189 4.24 -5.05 -14.80
CA ASN A 189 2.84 -5.36 -14.51
C ASN A 189 2.60 -6.86 -14.25
N TYR A 190 3.63 -7.70 -14.35
CA TYR A 190 3.54 -9.11 -13.97
C TYR A 190 3.55 -9.23 -12.43
N ASP A 191 2.40 -9.61 -11.87
CA ASP A 191 2.24 -9.96 -10.46
C ASP A 191 2.13 -11.49 -10.32
N ASP A 192 3.11 -12.10 -9.67
CA ASP A 192 3.16 -13.55 -9.45
C ASP A 192 2.16 -14.02 -8.38
N LYS A 193 1.58 -13.11 -7.60
CA LYS A 193 0.70 -13.42 -6.47
C LYS A 193 -0.78 -13.41 -6.81
N ARG A 194 -1.14 -12.92 -7.99
CA ARG A 194 -2.52 -12.68 -8.41
C ARG A 194 -2.70 -13.12 -9.86
N TYR A 195 -3.91 -13.53 -10.20
CA TYR A 195 -4.32 -13.75 -11.57
C TYR A 195 -4.97 -12.48 -12.13
N THR A 196 -4.38 -11.89 -13.18
CA THR A 196 -4.90 -10.68 -13.82
C THR A 196 -5.95 -11.03 -14.85
N LEU A 197 -7.13 -10.41 -14.76
CA LEU A 197 -8.22 -10.61 -15.72
C LEU A 197 -7.95 -9.89 -17.05
N ASN A 198 -8.73 -10.21 -18.08
CA ASN A 198 -8.57 -9.66 -19.44
C ASN A 198 -8.66 -8.13 -19.50
N ASN A 199 -9.32 -7.49 -18.55
CA ASN A 199 -9.40 -6.03 -18.44
C ASN A 199 -8.12 -5.39 -17.86
N LYS A 200 -7.08 -6.17 -17.54
CA LYS A 200 -5.78 -5.77 -16.98
C LYS A 200 -5.81 -5.08 -15.61
N VAL A 201 -6.98 -4.68 -15.12
CA VAL A 201 -7.15 -3.92 -13.88
C VAL A 201 -7.60 -4.82 -12.73
N HIS A 202 -8.56 -5.70 -12.98
CA HIS A 202 -9.10 -6.55 -11.93
C HIS A 202 -8.24 -7.80 -11.79
N THR A 203 -8.01 -8.21 -10.55
CA THR A 203 -7.21 -9.38 -10.22
C THR A 203 -7.96 -10.30 -9.27
N LEU A 204 -7.71 -11.60 -9.39
CA LEU A 204 -8.22 -12.63 -8.50
C LEU A 204 -7.05 -13.32 -7.78
N ALA A 205 -7.34 -13.93 -6.63
CA ALA A 205 -6.38 -14.81 -5.98
C ALA A 205 -6.25 -16.11 -6.78
N HIS A 206 -5.05 -16.71 -6.80
CA HIS A 206 -4.88 -18.05 -7.39
C HIS A 206 -5.81 -19.06 -6.70
N GLY A 207 -6.44 -19.94 -7.49
CA GLY A 207 -7.43 -20.91 -6.99
C GLY A 207 -8.83 -20.33 -6.77
N HIS A 208 -9.11 -19.10 -7.22
CA HIS A 208 -10.46 -18.56 -7.20
C HIS A 208 -11.35 -19.28 -8.23
N TYR A 209 -12.59 -19.63 -7.86
CA TYR A 209 -13.57 -20.37 -8.68
C TYR A 209 -13.94 -19.75 -10.04
N ARG A 210 -13.44 -18.56 -10.37
CA ARG A 210 -13.71 -17.83 -11.63
C ARG A 210 -12.51 -17.88 -12.59
N ILE A 211 -11.42 -18.52 -12.18
CA ILE A 211 -10.20 -18.71 -12.98
C ILE A 211 -10.27 -20.05 -13.72
N GLU A 212 -11.00 -21.02 -13.17
CA GLU A 212 -11.26 -22.36 -13.74
C GLU A 212 -12.53 -22.38 -14.60
#